data_AF-A0A529LNC5-F1
#
_entry.id   AF-A0A529LNC5-F1
#
_cell.length_a   1.000
_cell.length_b   1.000
_cell.length_c   1.000
_cell.angle_alpha   90.00
_cell.angle_beta   90.00
_cell.angle_gamma   90.00
#
_symmetry.space_group_name_H-M   'P 1'
#
loop_
_entity.id
_entity.type
_entity.pdbx_description
1 polymer ?
#
loop_
_entity_poly.entity_id
_entity_poly.type
_entity_poly.pdbx_seq_one_letter_code
_entity_poly.pdbx_strand_id
1 'polypeptide(L)'
;VVDGAHAAMADFLNASSVEEIVIGANMTTLTYHMSRTLGRTMKPGDEIIVTRMDHEGNVSPWLQLAEDLGLVVRFLPFDERSWQV
;
A
#
# COMPACT_ATOMS: atom_id res chain seq x y z
N VAL A 1 -21.98 -13.98 -8.35
CA VAL A 1 -20.54 -14.31 -8.16
C VAL A 1 -19.78 -13.10 -7.65
N VAL A 2 -19.83 -11.96 -8.35
CA VAL A 2 -19.13 -10.72 -7.91
C VAL A 2 -19.55 -10.27 -6.52
N ASP A 3 -20.85 -10.04 -6.28
CA ASP A 3 -21.33 -9.56 -4.97
C ASP A 3 -21.02 -10.53 -3.82
N GLY A 4 -21.17 -11.83 -4.08
CA GLY A 4 -20.84 -12.89 -3.12
C GLY A 4 -19.35 -12.94 -2.76
N ALA A 5 -18.45 -12.65 -3.71
CA ALA A 5 -17.01 -12.56 -3.43
C ALA A 5 -16.68 -11.35 -2.56
N HIS A 6 -17.34 -10.20 -2.78
CA HIS A 6 -17.14 -9.00 -1.96
C HIS A 6 -17.66 -9.22 -0.54
N ALA A 7 -18.86 -9.81 -0.38
CA ALA A 7 -19.41 -10.17 0.93
C ALA A 7 -18.49 -11.13 1.70
N ALA A 8 -18.03 -12.21 1.05
CA ALA A 8 -17.14 -13.17 1.70
C ALA A 8 -15.80 -12.56 2.14
N MET A 9 -15.24 -11.64 1.35
CA MET A 9 -14.01 -10.95 1.71
C MET A 9 -14.21 -9.89 2.79
N ALA A 10 -15.35 -9.19 2.81
CA ALA A 10 -15.72 -8.27 3.87
C ALA A 10 -15.82 -8.99 5.21
N ASP A 11 -16.47 -10.16 5.24
CA ASP A 11 -16.55 -11.01 6.42
C ASP A 11 -15.15 -11.50 6.84
N PHE A 12 -14.33 -11.97 5.89
CA PHE A 12 -12.98 -12.49 6.17
C PHE A 12 -12.04 -11.43 6.76
N LEU A 13 -12.10 -10.20 6.26
CA LEU A 13 -11.27 -9.08 6.72
C LEU A 13 -11.90 -8.28 7.87
N ASN A 14 -13.13 -8.64 8.27
CA ASN A 14 -13.94 -7.88 9.23
C ASN A 14 -14.08 -6.39 8.82
N ALA A 15 -14.36 -6.16 7.53
CA ALA A 15 -14.63 -4.83 6.98
C ALA A 15 -16.03 -4.35 7.37
N SER A 16 -16.24 -3.04 7.42
CA SER A 16 -17.52 -2.46 7.83
C SER A 16 -18.58 -2.54 6.75
N SER A 17 -18.16 -2.61 5.48
CA SER A 17 -19.05 -2.72 4.33
C SER A 17 -18.37 -3.38 3.13
N VAL A 18 -19.18 -3.93 2.21
CA VAL A 18 -18.68 -4.58 0.97
C VAL A 18 -18.06 -3.58 -0.01
N GLU A 19 -18.44 -2.31 0.08
CA GLU A 19 -17.91 -1.21 -0.71
C GLU A 19 -16.46 -0.87 -0.36
N GLU A 20 -15.94 -1.34 0.79
CA GLU A 20 -14.53 -1.20 1.16
C GLU A 20 -13.65 -2.27 0.50
N ILE A 21 -14.24 -3.25 -0.18
CA ILE A 21 -13.52 -4.35 -0.84
C ILE A 21 -13.29 -4.03 -2.31
N VAL A 22 -12.02 -3.98 -2.71
CA VAL A 22 -11.61 -3.84 -4.10
C VAL A 22 -10.87 -5.10 -4.54
N ILE A 23 -11.40 -5.80 -5.54
CA ILE A 23 -10.77 -6.99 -6.12
C ILE A 23 -10.05 -6.61 -7.42
N GLY A 24 -8.79 -7.02 -7.55
CA GLY A 24 -7.97 -6.75 -8.73
C GLY A 24 -7.05 -7.92 -9.09
N ALA A 25 -6.20 -7.71 -10.10
CA ALA A 25 -5.39 -8.79 -10.68
C ALA A 25 -4.37 -9.40 -9.71
N ASN A 26 -3.71 -8.57 -8.88
CA ASN A 26 -2.77 -9.00 -7.84
C ASN A 26 -2.46 -7.83 -6.89
N MET A 27 -1.81 -8.14 -5.76
CA MET A 27 -1.41 -7.14 -4.74
C MET A 27 -0.57 -6.02 -5.34
N THR A 28 0.50 -6.34 -6.08
CA THR A 28 1.41 -5.32 -6.64
C THR A 28 0.67 -4.29 -7.51
N THR A 29 -0.21 -4.75 -8.40
CA THR A 29 -0.99 -3.88 -9.30
C THR A 29 -1.94 -2.99 -8.51
N LEU A 30 -2.61 -3.55 -7.49
CA LEU A 30 -3.48 -2.78 -6.59
C LEU A 30 -2.70 -1.73 -5.79
N THR A 31 -1.48 -2.03 -5.32
CA THR A 31 -0.64 -1.07 -4.61
C THR A 31 -0.18 0.09 -5.51
N TYR A 32 0.11 -0.17 -6.79
CA TYR A 32 0.37 0.91 -7.76
C TYR A 32 -0.86 1.82 -7.95
N HIS A 33 -2.05 1.24 -8.09
CA HIS A 33 -3.28 2.04 -8.18
C HIS A 33 -3.54 2.84 -6.90
N MET A 34 -3.30 2.24 -5.74
CA MET A 34 -3.44 2.90 -4.44
C MET A 34 -2.47 4.08 -4.31
N SER A 35 -1.18 3.87 -4.58
CA SER A 35 -0.17 4.91 -4.46
C SER A 35 -0.48 6.10 -5.38
N ARG A 36 -0.88 5.83 -6.64
CA ARG A 36 -1.25 6.88 -7.60
C ARG A 36 -2.55 7.59 -7.23
N THR A 37 -3.50 6.91 -6.59
CA THR A 37 -4.74 7.53 -6.10
C THR A 37 -4.46 8.48 -4.94
N LEU A 38 -3.71 8.02 -3.92
CA LEU A 38 -3.34 8.81 -2.75
C LEU A 38 -2.37 9.95 -3.08
N GLY A 39 -1.45 9.74 -4.03
CA GLY A 39 -0.48 10.76 -4.45
C GLY A 39 -1.12 12.06 -4.95
N ARG A 40 -2.37 12.02 -5.43
CA ARG A 40 -3.11 13.22 -5.87
C ARG A 40 -3.35 14.23 -4.75
N THR A 41 -3.29 13.81 -3.49
CA THR A 41 -3.45 14.68 -2.32
C THR A 41 -2.12 15.05 -1.66
N MET A 42 -1.00 14.55 -2.16
CA MET A 42 0.34 14.80 -1.64
C MET A 42 1.01 15.96 -2.37
N LYS A 43 2.00 16.58 -1.74
CA LYS A 43 2.80 17.67 -2.29
C LYS A 43 4.29 17.44 -2.03
N PRO A 44 5.18 18.10 -2.80
CA PRO A 44 6.62 18.00 -2.58
C PRO A 44 7.00 18.28 -1.12
N GLY A 45 7.88 17.44 -0.57
CA GLY A 45 8.30 17.50 0.82
C GLY A 45 7.45 16.70 1.82
N ASP A 46 6.26 16.21 1.44
CA ASP A 46 5.54 15.23 2.26
C ASP A 46 6.35 13.91 2.36
N GLU A 47 6.12 13.14 3.42
CA GLU A 47 6.92 11.95 3.71
C GLU A 47 6.15 10.64 3.47
N ILE A 48 6.85 9.66 2.92
CA ILE A 48 6.42 8.26 2.84
C ILE A 48 7.37 7.42 3.68
N ILE A 49 6.81 6.61 4.58
CA ILE A 49 7.56 5.67 5.40
C ILE A 49 7.32 4.26 4.86
N VAL A 50 8.40 3.54 4.57
CA VAL A 50 8.40 2.12 4.15
C VAL A 50 9.42 1.34 5.00
N THR A 51 9.34 0.02 5.04
CA THR A 51 10.39 -0.81 5.64
C THR A 51 11.12 -1.65 4.59
N ARG A 52 12.38 -1.99 4.89
CA ARG A 52 13.17 -2.95 4.10
C ARG A 52 12.75 -4.40 4.34
N MET A 53 11.86 -4.65 5.30
CA MET A 53 11.27 -5.96 5.56
C MET A 53 10.08 -6.28 4.64
N ASP A 54 9.51 -5.27 3.98
CA ASP A 54 8.35 -5.44 3.10
C ASP A 54 8.73 -6.11 1.77
N HIS A 55 7.79 -6.88 1.22
CA HIS A 55 7.90 -7.39 -0.13
C HIS A 55 7.95 -6.23 -1.14
N GLU A 56 8.75 -6.36 -2.21
CA GLU A 56 8.99 -5.23 -3.11
C GLU A 56 7.73 -4.71 -3.83
N GLY A 57 6.74 -5.58 -4.06
CA GLY A 57 5.42 -5.15 -4.52
C GLY A 57 4.71 -4.10 -3.63
N ASN A 58 5.14 -3.96 -2.37
CA ASN A 58 4.66 -2.98 -1.40
C ASN A 58 5.65 -1.82 -1.15
N VAL A 59 6.78 -1.74 -1.86
CA VAL A 59 7.78 -0.67 -1.67
C VAL A 59 7.98 0.13 -2.95
N SER A 60 8.34 -0.53 -4.06
CA SER A 60 8.51 0.06 -5.40
C SER A 60 7.43 1.08 -5.82
N PRO A 61 6.11 0.81 -5.66
CA PRO A 61 5.07 1.75 -6.07
C PRO A 61 5.14 3.12 -5.38
N TRP A 62 5.62 3.14 -4.14
CA TRP A 62 5.76 4.34 -3.33
C TRP A 62 7.06 5.09 -3.63
N LEU A 63 8.16 4.36 -3.87
CA LEU A 63 9.43 4.97 -4.29
C LEU A 63 9.27 5.73 -5.61
N GLN A 64 8.59 5.12 -6.58
CA GLN A 64 8.31 5.78 -7.86
C GLN A 64 7.36 6.97 -7.69
N LEU A 65 6.36 6.87 -6.81
CA LEU A 65 5.50 8.02 -6.50
C LEU A 65 6.29 9.18 -5.90
N ALA A 66 7.23 8.87 -4.99
CA ALA A 66 8.07 9.86 -4.35
C ALA A 66 8.99 10.56 -5.34
N GLU A 67 9.57 9.82 -6.28
CA GLU A 67 10.35 10.38 -7.38
C GLU A 67 9.50 11.31 -8.26
N ASP A 68 8.31 10.87 -8.67
CA ASP A 68 7.40 11.64 -9.53
C ASP A 68 6.96 12.98 -8.90
N LEU A 69 6.74 13.00 -7.57
CA LEU A 69 6.15 14.13 -6.86
C LEU A 69 7.13 14.90 -5.95
N GLY A 70 8.41 14.51 -5.92
CA GLY A 70 9.40 15.11 -5.03
C GLY A 70 9.09 14.90 -3.54
N LEU A 71 8.63 13.71 -3.17
CA LEU A 71 8.34 13.33 -1.78
C LEU A 71 9.61 12.81 -1.09
N VAL A 72 9.62 12.86 0.23
CA VAL A 72 10.71 12.33 1.05
C VAL A 72 10.43 10.88 1.39
N VAL A 73 11.36 9.98 1.06
CA VAL A 73 11.28 8.57 1.47
C VAL A 73 12.07 8.36 2.76
N ARG A 74 11.43 7.74 3.75
CA ARG A 74 12.10 7.25 4.96
C ARG A 74 11.97 5.74 5.06
N PHE A 75 13.10 5.08 5.25
CA PHE A 75 13.11 3.66 5.60
C PHE A 75 13.10 3.51 7.12
N LEU A 76 12.08 2.83 7.62
CA LEU A 76 11.98 2.46 9.03
C LEU A 76 13.07 1.43 9.34
N PRO A 77 14.00 1.70 10.28
CA PRO A 77 15.01 0.74 10.68
C PRO A 77 14.37 -0.45 11.40
N PHE A 78 15.06 -1.59 11.38
CA PHE A 78 14.72 -2.77 12.15
C PHE A 78 16.01 -3.39 12.70
N ASP A 79 15.91 -4.14 13.79
CA ASP A 79 17.02 -4.89 14.36
C ASP A 79 17.31 -6.13 13.51
N GLU A 80 18.52 -6.24 12.95
CA GLU A 80 18.90 -7.33 12.05
C GLU A 80 19.11 -8.68 12.76
N ARG A 81 19.09 -8.72 14.09
CA ARG A 81 19.19 -9.95 14.90
C ARG A 81 17.81 -10.45 15.30
N SER A 82 16.93 -9.57 15.77
CA SER A 82 15.57 -9.93 16.22
C SER A 82 14.52 -9.83 15.13
N TRP A 83 14.81 -9.13 14.03
CA TRP A 83 13.88 -8.80 12.95
C TRP A 83 12.64 -8.03 13.45
N GLN A 84 12.86 -7.17 14.44
CA GLN A 84 11.83 -6.31 15.00
C GLN A 84 12.07 -4.86 14.58
N VAL A 85 10.98 -4.16 14.28
CA VAL A 85 10.93 -2.71 14.07
C VAL A 85 10.95 -2.00 15.42
#